data_AF-A0A4U2DGJ0-F1
#
_entry.id   AF-A0A4U2DGJ0-F1
#
_cell.length_a   1.000
_cell.length_b   1.000
_cell.length_c   1.000
_cell.angle_alpha   90.00
_cell.angle_beta   90.00
_cell.angle_gamma   90.00
#
_symmetry.space_group_name_H-M   'P 1'
#
loop_
_entity.id
_entity.type
_entity.pdbx_description
1 polymer ?
#
loop_
_entity_poly.entity_id
_entity_poly.type
_entity_poly.pdbx_seq_one_letter_code
_entity_poly.pdbx_strand_id
1 'polypeptide(L)'
;RLQKEYPEDVNIKGNLCTYYYQFNAQKAPFDDVRVRKAMSYAMDRDIVTKAILGQGQKPAYFLTPEITAGFDPVTPEYGQLSQKERIAEAKRLLEEAGYTKSNPL
;
A
#
# COMPACT_ATOMS: atom_id res chain seq x y z
N ARG A 1 -18.37 12.52 7.06
CA ARG A 1 -19.36 13.13 7.99
C ARG A 1 -18.88 14.50 8.46
N LEU A 2 -17.80 14.60 9.24
CA LEU A 2 -17.29 15.88 9.77
C LEU A 2 -17.03 16.93 8.68
N GLN A 3 -16.38 16.56 7.57
CA GLN A 3 -16.18 17.47 6.44
C GLN A 3 -17.48 18.04 5.85
N LYS A 4 -18.60 17.29 5.94
CA LYS A 4 -19.91 17.72 5.46
C LYS A 4 -20.65 18.59 6.49
N GLU A 5 -20.50 18.27 7.78
CA GLU A 5 -21.20 18.94 8.88
C GLU A 5 -20.50 20.22 9.36
N TYR A 6 -19.16 20.27 9.25
CA TYR A 6 -18.31 21.36 9.75
C TYR A 6 -17.24 21.75 8.71
N PRO A 7 -17.64 22.25 7.53
CA PRO A 7 -16.71 22.53 6.44
C PRO A 7 -15.69 23.65 6.74
N GLU A 8 -16.03 24.59 7.62
CA GLU A 8 -15.14 25.70 8.01
C GLU A 8 -14.07 25.28 9.04
N ASP A 9 -14.37 24.27 9.85
CA ASP A 9 -13.49 23.80 10.93
C ASP A 9 -12.61 22.61 10.50
N VAL A 10 -12.98 21.91 9.41
CA VAL A 10 -12.30 20.72 8.93
C VAL A 10 -11.51 21.03 7.66
N ASN A 11 -10.18 21.10 7.80
CA ASN A 11 -9.28 21.35 6.68
C ASN A 11 -8.49 20.10 6.28
N ILE A 12 -8.83 19.51 5.13
CA ILE A 12 -8.11 18.35 4.57
C ILE A 12 -7.21 18.84 3.45
N LYS A 13 -5.91 18.95 3.73
CA LYS A 13 -4.86 19.27 2.74
C LYS A 13 -3.89 18.12 2.62
N GLY A 14 -3.28 18.00 1.44
CA GLY A 14 -2.18 17.07 1.25
C GLY A 14 -0.98 17.45 2.13
N ASN A 15 -0.29 16.45 2.65
CA ASN A 15 0.97 16.60 3.39
C ASN A 15 2.10 15.89 2.63
N LEU A 16 3.34 16.35 2.81
CA LEU A 16 4.51 15.73 2.19
C LEU A 16 5.01 14.54 3.04
N CYS A 17 4.08 13.67 3.45
CA CYS A 17 4.37 12.50 4.28
C CYS A 17 3.74 11.25 3.66
N THR A 18 4.43 10.12 3.76
CA THR A 18 3.92 8.81 3.36
C THR A 18 3.98 7.87 4.55
N TYR A 19 2.85 7.25 4.88
CA TYR A 19 2.81 6.16 5.84
C TYR A 19 3.09 4.84 5.12
N TYR A 20 4.05 4.05 5.61
CA TYR A 20 4.44 2.78 5.01
C TYR A 20 4.88 1.78 6.07
N TYR A 21 4.74 0.49 5.75
CA TYR A 21 5.38 -0.57 6.53
C TYR A 21 6.78 -0.83 5.98
N GLN A 22 7.77 -0.77 6.84
CA GLN A 22 9.15 -1.08 6.50
C GLN A 22 9.46 -2.53 6.83
N PHE A 23 10.09 -3.23 5.89
CA PHE A 23 10.61 -4.58 6.13
C PHE A 23 12.09 -4.51 6.50
N ASN A 24 12.52 -5.36 7.43
CA ASN A 24 13.94 -5.61 7.63
C ASN A 24 14.47 -6.50 6.51
N ALA A 25 15.02 -5.88 5.46
CA ALA A 25 15.50 -6.59 4.27
C ALA A 25 16.79 -7.41 4.48
N GLN A 26 17.36 -7.43 5.69
CA GLN A 26 18.56 -8.22 6.01
C GLN A 26 18.23 -9.45 6.87
N LYS A 27 16.95 -9.68 7.19
CA LYS A 27 16.53 -10.76 8.08
C LYS A 27 15.45 -11.60 7.41
N ALA A 28 15.69 -12.90 7.33
CA ALA A 28 14.67 -13.87 6.92
C ALA A 28 13.39 -13.71 7.75
N PRO A 29 12.20 -13.80 7.12
CA PRO A 29 11.97 -14.13 5.70
C PRO A 29 11.92 -12.92 4.75
N PHE A 30 12.18 -11.72 5.27
CA PHE A 30 12.03 -10.47 4.53
C PHE A 30 13.29 -10.06 3.76
N ASP A 31 14.36 -10.84 3.83
CA ASP A 31 15.50 -10.75 2.91
C ASP A 31 15.13 -11.20 1.49
N ASP A 32 14.16 -12.11 1.34
CA ASP A 32 13.56 -12.47 0.04
C ASP A 32 12.65 -11.35 -0.50
N VAL A 33 12.98 -10.86 -1.70
CA VAL A 33 12.21 -9.81 -2.39
C VAL A 33 10.79 -10.26 -2.75
N ARG A 34 10.57 -11.55 -2.99
CA ARG A 34 9.25 -12.11 -3.34
C ARG A 34 8.31 -12.00 -2.16
N VAL A 35 8.79 -12.29 -0.95
CA VAL A 35 8.03 -12.13 0.29
C VAL A 35 7.63 -10.67 0.49
N ARG A 36 8.57 -9.72 0.33
CA ARG A 36 8.27 -8.28 0.47
C ARG A 36 7.26 -7.79 -0.58
N LYS A 37 7.39 -8.23 -1.84
CA LYS A 37 6.45 -7.90 -2.93
C LYS A 37 5.07 -8.45 -2.63
N ALA A 38 4.96 -9.71 -2.23
CA ALA A 38 3.69 -10.34 -1.89
C ALA A 38 2.96 -9.57 -0.79
N MET A 39 3.66 -9.19 0.29
CA MET A 39 3.08 -8.40 1.37
C MET A 39 2.60 -7.02 0.90
N SER A 40 3.37 -6.36 0.01
CA SER A 40 2.97 -5.08 -0.58
C SER A 40 1.73 -5.20 -1.47
N TYR A 41 1.59 -6.29 -2.23
CA TYR A 41 0.49 -6.52 -3.15
C TYR A 41 -0.79 -6.93 -2.41
N ALA A 42 -0.66 -7.76 -1.37
CA ALA A 42 -1.77 -8.20 -0.54
C ALA A 42 -2.43 -7.06 0.25
N MET A 43 -1.71 -5.96 0.52
CA MET A 43 -2.25 -4.78 1.20
C MET A 43 -3.34 -4.10 0.37
N ASP A 44 -4.58 -4.13 0.87
CA ASP A 44 -5.70 -3.37 0.31
C ASP A 44 -5.66 -1.92 0.82
N ARG A 45 -5.01 -1.06 0.03
CA ARG A 45 -4.82 0.36 0.35
C ARG A 45 -6.14 1.14 0.33
N ASP A 46 -7.13 0.70 -0.44
CA ASP A 46 -8.43 1.36 -0.51
C ASP A 46 -9.22 1.13 0.77
N ILE A 47 -9.26 -0.13 1.26
CA ILE A 47 -9.88 -0.43 2.55
C ILE A 47 -9.20 0.36 3.67
N VAL A 48 -7.87 0.37 3.71
CA VAL A 48 -7.13 1.12 4.74
C VAL A 48 -7.48 2.60 4.72
N THR A 49 -7.43 3.25 3.57
CA THR A 49 -7.60 4.70 3.49
C THR A 49 -9.06 5.15 3.59
N LYS A 50 -9.99 4.40 3.00
CA LYS A 50 -11.40 4.81 2.90
C LYS A 50 -12.26 4.27 4.05
N ALA A 51 -12.06 3.01 4.44
CA ALA A 51 -12.92 2.35 5.43
C ALA A 51 -12.33 2.39 6.84
N ILE A 52 -11.02 2.21 6.98
CA ILE A 52 -10.36 2.18 8.30
C ILE A 52 -10.00 3.60 8.77
N LEU A 53 -9.28 4.37 7.94
CA LEU A 53 -8.86 5.73 8.31
C LEU A 53 -9.96 6.76 8.06
N GLY A 54 -10.51 6.82 6.84
CA GLY A 54 -11.68 7.63 6.50
C GLY A 54 -11.52 9.14 6.65
N GLN A 55 -10.28 9.66 6.69
CA GLN A 55 -9.97 11.06 7.00
C GLN A 55 -9.37 11.83 5.80
N GLY A 56 -9.50 11.29 4.59
CA GLY A 56 -9.04 11.93 3.36
C GLY A 56 -7.62 11.55 2.91
N GLN A 57 -7.00 10.55 3.54
CA GLN A 57 -5.76 9.94 3.05
C GLN A 57 -5.98 9.30 1.67
N LYS A 58 -4.93 9.31 0.84
CA LYS A 58 -4.93 8.65 -0.46
C LYS A 58 -4.10 7.36 -0.42
N PRO A 59 -4.51 6.28 -1.13
CA PRO A 59 -3.67 5.12 -1.36
C PRO A 59 -2.30 5.52 -1.91
N ALA A 60 -1.22 5.07 -1.28
CA ALA A 60 0.14 5.36 -1.72
C ALA A 60 0.74 4.23 -2.55
N TYR A 61 1.26 4.57 -3.72
CA TYR A 61 2.02 3.68 -4.61
C TYR A 61 3.49 4.08 -4.76
N PHE A 62 3.86 5.20 -4.15
CA PHE A 62 5.20 5.78 -4.15
C PHE A 62 5.61 6.15 -2.73
N LEU A 63 6.92 6.18 -2.47
CA LEU A 63 7.43 6.71 -1.21
C LEU A 63 7.34 8.24 -1.19
N THR A 64 7.71 8.90 -2.29
CA THR A 64 7.55 10.34 -2.46
C THR A 64 6.08 10.66 -2.75
N PRO A 65 5.43 11.57 -1.98
CA PRO A 65 4.06 11.99 -2.27
C PRO A 65 3.94 12.64 -3.66
N GLU A 66 2.89 12.33 -4.40
CA GLU A 66 2.62 12.85 -5.76
C GLU A 66 2.51 14.38 -5.82
N ILE A 67 2.17 15.03 -4.70
CA ILE A 67 2.08 16.49 -4.61
C ILE A 67 3.45 17.17 -4.43
N THR A 68 4.54 16.40 -4.37
CA THR A 68 5.89 16.94 -4.23
C THR A 68 6.25 17.73 -5.48
N ALA A 69 6.73 18.96 -5.30
CA ALA A 69 7.08 19.83 -6.41
C ALA A 69 8.12 19.16 -7.35
N GLY A 70 7.83 19.13 -8.65
CA GLY A 70 8.69 18.54 -9.66
C GLY A 70 8.68 17.01 -9.71
N PHE A 71 7.77 16.35 -8.99
CA PHE A 71 7.61 14.90 -9.03
C PHE A 71 6.39 14.51 -9.87
N ASP A 72 6.64 13.87 -11.02
CA ASP A 72 5.60 13.38 -11.93
C ASP A 72 5.78 11.86 -12.14
N PRO A 73 5.34 11.03 -11.19
CA PRO A 73 5.60 9.60 -11.24
C PRO A 73 4.62 8.86 -12.15
N VAL A 74 5.12 7.83 -12.81
CA VAL A 74 4.26 6.87 -13.53
C VAL A 74 3.79 5.80 -12.55
N THR A 75 2.48 5.59 -12.47
CA THR A 75 1.88 4.51 -11.66
C THR A 75 2.48 3.16 -12.02
N PRO A 76 3.10 2.45 -11.06
CA PRO A 76 3.71 1.15 -11.34
C PRO A 76 2.63 0.14 -11.75
N GLU A 77 3.01 -0.85 -12.53
CA GLU A 77 2.09 -1.86 -13.10
C GLU A 77 1.17 -2.48 -12.05
N TYR A 78 1.70 -2.89 -10.88
CA TYR A 78 0.90 -3.47 -9.80
C TYR A 78 -0.14 -2.49 -9.21
N GLY A 79 0.09 -1.19 -9.34
CA GLY A 79 -0.84 -0.16 -8.92
C GLY A 79 -2.05 -0.04 -9.84
N GLN A 80 -1.91 -0.45 -11.10
CA GLN A 80 -2.97 -0.45 -12.11
C GLN A 80 -3.86 -1.70 -12.01
N LEU A 81 -3.36 -2.78 -11.40
CA LEU A 81 -4.12 -4.01 -11.16
C LEU A 81 -5.29 -3.79 -10.18
N SER A 82 -6.33 -4.60 -10.30
CA SER A 82 -7.34 -4.75 -9.26
C SER A 82 -6.74 -5.39 -8.01
N GLN A 83 -7.40 -5.21 -6.85
CA GLN A 83 -6.96 -5.88 -5.62
C GLN A 83 -6.98 -7.41 -5.75
N LYS A 84 -7.95 -7.97 -6.50
CA LYS A 84 -8.04 -9.42 -6.73
C LYS A 84 -6.84 -9.94 -7.52
N GLU A 85 -6.40 -9.23 -8.55
CA GLU A 85 -5.22 -9.58 -9.34
C GLU A 85 -3.94 -9.47 -8.51
N ARG A 86 -3.79 -8.39 -7.73
CA ARG A 86 -2.67 -8.26 -6.79
C ARG A 86 -2.61 -9.41 -5.78
N ILE A 87 -3.75 -9.84 -5.24
CA ILE A 87 -3.83 -10.97 -4.31
C ILE A 87 -3.43 -12.27 -4.99
N ALA A 88 -3.85 -12.51 -6.25
CA ALA A 88 -3.44 -13.70 -6.98
C ALA A 88 -1.91 -13.74 -7.19
N GLU A 89 -1.33 -12.60 -7.57
CA GLU A 89 0.11 -12.47 -7.75
C GLU A 89 0.88 -12.58 -6.42
N ALA A 90 0.36 -12.01 -5.34
CA ALA A 90 0.94 -12.17 -4.00
C ALA A 90 1.01 -13.64 -3.56
N LYS A 91 -0.05 -14.41 -3.82
CA LYS A 91 -0.07 -15.85 -3.51
C LYS A 91 0.98 -16.61 -4.32
N ARG A 92 1.06 -16.35 -5.64
CA ARG A 92 2.09 -16.94 -6.50
C ARG A 92 3.51 -16.67 -5.97
N LEU A 93 3.78 -15.42 -5.61
CA LEU A 93 5.09 -15.01 -5.06
C LEU A 93 5.42 -15.70 -3.72
N LEU A 94 4.43 -15.87 -2.84
CA LEU A 94 4.63 -16.60 -1.57
C LEU A 94 4.88 -18.08 -1.81
N GLU A 95 4.13 -18.72 -2.71
CA GLU A 95 4.32 -20.12 -3.08
C GLU A 95 5.72 -20.37 -3.66
N GLU A 96 6.19 -19.48 -4.54
CA GLU A 96 7.56 -19.53 -5.07
C GLU A 96 8.64 -19.33 -4.01
N ALA A 97 8.33 -18.60 -2.94
CA ALA A 97 9.18 -18.42 -1.77
C ALA A 97 9.08 -19.57 -0.76
N GLY A 98 8.27 -20.61 -1.03
CA GLY A 98 8.11 -21.78 -0.17
C GLY A 98 7.01 -21.66 0.88
N TYR A 99 6.20 -20.60 0.82
CA TYR A 99 5.06 -20.38 1.72
C TYR A 99 3.76 -20.84 1.06
N THR A 100 3.15 -21.85 1.64
CA THR A 100 1.91 -22.47 1.15
C THR A 100 0.87 -22.52 2.26
N LYS A 101 -0.33 -23.04 1.98
CA LYS A 101 -1.33 -23.25 3.03
C LYS A 101 -0.87 -24.22 4.12
N SER A 102 -0.01 -25.18 3.80
CA SER A 102 0.54 -26.14 4.77
C SER A 102 1.82 -25.65 5.45
N ASN A 103 2.48 -24.62 4.89
CA ASN A 103 3.63 -23.95 5.47
C ASN A 103 3.44 -22.42 5.37
N PRO A 104 2.59 -21.81 6.23
CA PRO A 104 2.32 -20.38 6.17
C PRO A 104 3.55 -19.56 6.59
N LEU A 105 3.58 -18.30 6.12
CA LEU A 105 4.58 -17.29 6.49
C LEU A 105 4.42 -16.86 7.96
#